data_AF-A0A968N547-F1
#
_entry.id   AF-A0A968N547-F1
#
_cell.length_a   1.000
_cell.length_b   1.000
_cell.length_c   1.000
_cell.angle_alpha   90.00
_cell.angle_beta   90.00
_cell.angle_gamma   90.00
#
_symmetry.space_group_name_H-M   'P 1'
#
loop_
_entity.id
_entity.type
_entity.pdbx_description
1 polymer ?
#
loop_
_entity_poly.entity_id
_entity_poly.type
_entity_poly.pdbx_seq_one_letter_code
_entity_poly.pdbx_strand_id
1 'polypeptide(L)'
;MHPHHDRVICVREAARLHSFPDWFCFHATKWHGFREVGNAVPPLLGRVVGQQIMAALGQTPQKPEGVIALGDRQLLAHSLRDTARYWQPPERSAVG
;
A
#
# COMPACT_ATOMS: atom_id res chain seq x y z
N MET A 1 -6.04 14.73 -20.28
CA MET A 1 -7.00 15.85 -20.29
C MET A 1 -8.38 15.31 -19.95
N HIS A 2 -9.24 16.05 -19.24
CA HIS A 2 -10.60 15.58 -18.97
C HIS A 2 -11.42 15.57 -20.27
N PRO A 3 -12.22 14.53 -20.58
CA PRO A 3 -12.86 14.37 -21.88
C PRO A 3 -13.92 15.45 -22.20
N HIS A 4 -14.59 15.98 -21.18
CA HIS A 4 -15.70 16.94 -21.34
C HIS A 4 -15.47 18.32 -20.72
N HIS A 5 -14.33 18.54 -20.06
CA HIS A 5 -14.07 19.79 -19.31
C HIS A 5 -12.69 20.28 -19.66
N ASP A 6 -12.51 21.60 -19.81
CA ASP A 6 -11.22 22.22 -20.08
C ASP A 6 -10.35 22.29 -18.81
N ARG A 7 -9.98 21.11 -18.32
CA ARG A 7 -9.07 20.92 -17.19
C ARG A 7 -8.35 19.58 -17.29
N VAL A 8 -7.27 19.44 -16.54
CA VAL A 8 -6.68 18.14 -16.26
C VAL A 8 -7.59 17.31 -15.35
N ILE A 9 -7.36 16.00 -15.33
CA ILE A 9 -8.07 15.12 -14.39
C ILE A 9 -7.73 15.52 -12.95
N CYS A 10 -8.62 15.25 -12.00
CA CYS A 10 -8.39 15.46 -10.57
C CYS A 10 -7.71 14.24 -9.93
N VAL A 11 -7.21 14.39 -8.70
CA VAL A 11 -6.57 13.28 -7.96
C VAL A 11 -7.54 12.11 -7.81
N ARG A 12 -8.84 12.36 -7.59
CA ARG A 12 -9.86 11.31 -7.50
C ARG A 12 -10.08 10.59 -8.83
N GLU A 13 -10.09 11.30 -9.95
CA GLU A 13 -10.22 10.68 -11.27
C GLU A 13 -9.00 9.79 -11.57
N ALA A 14 -7.79 10.26 -11.27
CA ALA A 14 -6.58 9.44 -11.38
C ALA A 14 -6.63 8.22 -10.44
N ALA A 15 -7.08 8.39 -9.20
CA ALA A 15 -7.23 7.30 -8.24
C ALA A 15 -8.18 6.21 -8.74
N ARG A 16 -9.33 6.60 -9.33
CA ARG A 16 -10.29 5.66 -9.91
C ARG A 16 -9.68 4.89 -11.10
N LEU A 17 -8.90 5.55 -11.94
CA LEU A 17 -8.14 4.89 -13.01
C LEU A 17 -7.15 3.86 -12.44
N HIS A 18 -6.55 4.16 -11.29
CA HIS A 18 -5.69 3.24 -10.55
C HIS A 18 -6.46 2.26 -9.66
N SER A 19 -7.79 2.11 -9.83
CA SER A 19 -8.65 1.20 -9.07
C SER A 19 -8.73 1.43 -7.56
N PHE A 20 -8.37 2.63 -7.09
CA PHE A 20 -8.56 2.98 -5.70
C PHE A 20 -10.04 3.14 -5.37
N PRO A 21 -10.48 2.64 -4.21
CA PRO A 21 -11.84 2.86 -3.76
C PRO A 21 -12.06 4.33 -3.38
N ASP A 22 -13.29 4.82 -3.55
CA ASP A 22 -13.64 6.22 -3.34
C ASP A 22 -13.46 6.68 -1.88
N TRP A 23 -13.53 5.76 -0.91
CA TRP A 23 -13.28 6.04 0.51
C TRP A 23 -11.80 6.23 0.84
N PHE A 24 -10.87 5.89 -0.05
CA PHE A 24 -9.44 6.06 0.20
C PHE A 24 -9.07 7.54 0.10
N CYS A 25 -8.48 8.09 1.16
CA CYS A 25 -8.06 9.48 1.23
C CYS A 25 -6.60 9.64 0.79
N PHE A 26 -6.36 10.60 -0.09
CA PHE A 26 -5.02 11.02 -0.50
C PHE A 26 -4.64 12.33 0.18
N HIS A 27 -3.37 12.71 0.09
CA HIS A 27 -2.89 13.99 0.60
C HIS A 27 -3.72 15.17 0.08
N ALA A 28 -4.02 16.14 0.95
CA ALA A 28 -4.93 17.25 0.66
C ALA A 28 -4.44 18.16 -0.50
N THR A 29 -3.12 18.23 -0.71
CA THR A 29 -2.53 19.01 -1.80
C THR A 29 -2.47 18.21 -3.10
N LYS A 30 -2.87 18.85 -4.21
CA LYS A 30 -2.94 18.22 -5.55
C LYS A 30 -1.65 17.53 -5.94
N TRP A 31 -0.50 18.20 -5.76
CA TRP A 31 0.80 17.65 -6.17
C TRP A 31 1.17 16.37 -5.42
N HIS A 32 1.02 16.37 -4.09
CA HIS A 32 1.34 15.19 -3.28
C HIS A 32 0.36 14.04 -3.56
N GLY A 33 -0.94 14.33 -3.71
CA GLY A 33 -1.93 13.32 -4.05
C GLY A 33 -1.69 12.66 -5.42
N PHE A 34 -1.32 13.42 -6.45
CA PHE A 34 -0.92 12.84 -7.73
C PHE A 34 0.33 11.99 -7.62
N ARG A 35 1.31 12.41 -6.82
CA ARG A 35 2.53 11.64 -6.58
C ARG A 35 2.24 10.32 -5.87
N GLU A 36 1.34 10.32 -4.89
CA GLU A 36 0.86 9.11 -4.21
C GLU A 36 0.17 8.16 -5.20
N VAL A 37 -0.78 8.66 -6.00
CA VAL A 37 -1.48 7.82 -7.00
C VAL A 37 -0.51 7.27 -8.06
N GLY A 38 0.34 8.12 -8.63
CA GLY A 38 1.22 7.75 -9.74
C GLY A 38 2.33 6.78 -9.36
N ASN A 39 2.83 6.86 -8.12
CA ASN A 39 3.87 5.95 -7.62
C ASN A 39 3.31 4.66 -7.00
N ALA A 40 2.00 4.61 -6.71
CA ALA A 40 1.39 3.44 -6.10
C ALA A 40 1.13 2.31 -7.10
N VAL A 41 1.14 1.08 -6.60
CA VAL A 41 0.60 -0.07 -7.31
C VAL A 41 -0.94 -0.01 -7.26
N PRO A 42 -1.66 -0.13 -8.39
CA PRO A 42 -3.12 -0.19 -8.40
C PRO A 42 -3.67 -1.31 -7.49
N PRO A 43 -4.65 -1.04 -6.60
CA PRO A 43 -5.13 -2.05 -5.65
C PRO A 43 -5.65 -3.35 -6.27
N LEU A 44 -6.33 -3.30 -7.43
CA LEU A 44 -6.77 -4.53 -8.11
C LEU A 44 -5.60 -5.35 -8.63
N LEU A 45 -4.55 -4.71 -9.15
CA LEU A 45 -3.33 -5.41 -9.55
C LEU A 45 -2.63 -6.04 -8.34
N GLY A 46 -2.47 -5.27 -7.26
CA GLY A 46 -1.90 -5.77 -6.01
C GLY A 46 -2.68 -6.97 -5.46
N ARG A 47 -4.01 -6.96 -5.55
CA ARG A 47 -4.87 -8.08 -5.16
C ARG A 47 -4.58 -9.34 -5.97
N VAL A 48 -4.51 -9.24 -7.30
CA VAL A 48 -4.26 -10.40 -8.17
C VAL A 48 -2.87 -10.99 -7.89
N VAL A 49 -1.84 -10.16 -7.78
CA VAL A 49 -0.48 -10.61 -7.43
C VAL A 49 -0.45 -11.28 -6.06
N GLY A 50 -1.08 -10.66 -5.06
CA GLY A 50 -1.18 -11.23 -3.71
C GLY A 50 -1.88 -12.59 -3.69
N GLN A 51 -2.93 -12.77 -4.48
CA GLN A 51 -3.62 -14.06 -4.63
C GLN A 51 -2.70 -15.15 -5.20
N GLN A 52 -1.87 -14.82 -6.20
CA GLN A 52 -0.91 -15.78 -6.77
C GLN A 52 0.17 -16.17 -5.76
N ILE A 53 0.66 -15.21 -4.96
CA ILE A 53 1.63 -15.49 -3.90
C ILE A 53 1.01 -16.41 -2.84
N MET A 54 -0.22 -16.14 -2.40
CA MET A 54 -0.91 -16.97 -1.41
C MET A 54 -1.13 -18.39 -1.93
N ALA A 55 -1.53 -18.54 -3.20
CA ALA A 55 -1.68 -19.85 -3.83
C ALA A 55 -0.34 -20.61 -3.88
N ALA A 56 0.75 -19.95 -4.26
CA ALA A 56 2.09 -20.54 -4.28
C ALA A 56 2.57 -20.98 -2.88
N LEU A 57 2.13 -20.28 -1.83
CA LEU A 57 2.43 -20.63 -0.44
C LEU A 57 1.43 -21.63 0.17
N GLY A 58 0.41 -22.07 -0.59
CA GLY A 58 -0.66 -22.94 -0.06
C GLY A 58 -1.52 -22.28 1.02
N GLN A 59 -1.57 -20.94 1.05
CA GLN A 59 -2.28 -20.16 2.06
C GLN A 59 -3.64 -19.69 1.55
N THR A 60 -4.66 -19.72 2.41
CA THR A 60 -5.97 -19.12 2.12
C THR A 60 -6.14 -17.86 2.94
N PRO A 61 -6.41 -16.69 2.31
CA PRO A 61 -6.63 -15.46 3.05
C PRO A 61 -7.87 -15.59 3.94
N GLN A 62 -7.72 -15.37 5.23
CA GLN A 62 -8.81 -15.34 6.19
C GLN A 62 -9.10 -13.89 6.61
N LYS A 63 -10.38 -13.53 6.62
CA LYS A 63 -10.80 -12.25 7.19
C LYS A 63 -10.66 -12.35 8.72
N PRO A 64 -9.98 -11.40 9.39
CA PRO A 64 -9.95 -11.39 10.84
C PRO A 64 -11.37 -11.20 11.39
N GLU A 65 -11.77 -12.09 12.29
CA GLU A 65 -13.10 -12.06 12.93
C GLU A 65 -13.15 -11.13 14.14
N GLY A 66 -11.99 -10.71 14.66
CA GLY A 66 -11.85 -9.88 15.84
C GLY A 66 -11.09 -8.57 15.60
N VAL A 67 -11.07 -7.73 16.64
CA VAL A 67 -10.28 -6.49 16.65
C VAL A 67 -8.80 -6.85 16.76
N ILE A 68 -8.00 -6.44 15.79
CA ILE A 68 -6.54 -6.55 15.86
C ILE A 68 -6.02 -5.38 16.72
N ALA A 69 -5.32 -5.69 17.80
CA ALA A 69 -4.64 -4.68 18.59
C ALA A 69 -3.59 -3.98 17.72
N LEU A 70 -3.62 -2.64 17.68
CA LEU A 70 -2.80 -1.81 16.78
C LEU A 70 -1.28 -1.86 17.05
N GLY A 71 -0.82 -2.67 18.02
CA GLY A 71 0.58 -2.77 18.39
C GLY A 71 1.14 -1.49 19.00
N ASP A 72 2.47 -1.39 19.01
CA ASP A 72 3.18 -0.23 19.54
C ASP A 72 3.14 0.95 18.55
N ARG A 73 2.58 2.07 19.00
CA ARG A 73 2.47 3.30 18.21
C ARG A 73 3.83 3.96 17.96
N GLN A 74 4.87 3.65 18.73
CA GLN A 74 6.22 4.17 18.50
C GLN A 74 6.77 3.73 17.13
N LEU A 75 6.33 2.58 16.61
CA LEU A 75 6.71 2.10 15.28
C LEU A 75 6.29 3.06 14.16
N LEU A 76 5.22 3.84 14.36
CA LEU A 76 4.76 4.82 13.38
C LEU A 76 5.70 6.04 13.26
N ALA A 77 6.56 6.26 14.26
CA ALA A 77 7.50 7.38 14.30
C ALA A 77 8.96 6.94 14.01
N HIS A 78 9.21 5.66 13.78
CA HIS A 78 10.56 5.14 13.52
C HIS A 78 11.15 5.74 12.25
N SER A 79 12.41 6.17 12.32
CA SER A 79 13.19 6.42 11.12
C SER A 79 13.49 5.11 10.39
N LEU A 80 13.97 5.20 9.14
CA LEU A 80 14.46 4.03 8.40
C LEU A 80 15.55 3.26 9.17
N ARG A 81 16.40 3.98 9.92
CA ARG A 81 17.46 3.37 10.76
C ARG A 81 16.86 2.62 11.95
N ASP A 82 15.87 3.19 12.60
CA ASP A 82 15.22 2.58 13.78
C ASP A 82 14.41 1.35 13.37
N THR A 83 13.72 1.42 12.23
CA THR A 83 12.98 0.29 11.64
C THR A 83 13.92 -0.87 11.30
N ALA A 84 15.07 -0.58 10.68
CA ALA A 84 16.05 -1.61 10.32
C ALA A 84 16.67 -2.30 11.54
N ARG A 85 16.91 -1.56 12.63
CA ARG A 85 17.39 -2.14 13.90
C ARG A 85 16.33 -3.00 14.58
N TYR A 86 15.07 -2.62 14.47
CA TYR A 86 13.94 -3.35 15.05
C TYR A 86 13.69 -4.68 14.34
N TRP A 87 13.68 -4.68 13.00
CA TRP A 87 13.39 -5.86 12.17
C TRP A 87 14.65 -6.64 11.75
N GLN A 88 15.72 -6.70 12.56
CA GLN A 88 16.94 -7.41 12.18
C GLN A 88 16.60 -8.83 11.64
N PRO A 89 16.76 -9.09 10.32
CA PRO A 89 16.51 -10.42 9.80
C PRO A 89 17.53 -11.38 10.44
N PRO A 90 17.18 -12.63 10.73
CA PRO A 90 18.15 -13.58 11.28
C PRO A 90 19.38 -13.61 10.38
N GLU A 91 20.57 -13.50 10.99
CA GLU A 91 21.83 -13.66 10.26
C GLU A 91 21.75 -14.93 9.43
N ARG A 92 22.07 -14.84 8.13
CA ARG A 92 22.31 -16.04 7.33
C ARG A 92 23.44 -16.79 8.03
N SER A 93 23.10 -17.82 8.82
CA SER A 93 24.08 -18.84 9.20
C SER A 93 24.71 -19.31 7.90
N ALA A 94 26.01 -19.05 7.77
CA ALA A 94 26.82 -19.57 6.70
C ALA A 94 26.60 -21.09 6.68
N VAL A 95 25.96 -21.57 5.61
CA VAL A 95 25.96 -22.99 5.29
C VAL A 95 27.39 -23.29 4.87
N GLY A 96 28.16 -23.83 5.82
CA GLY A 96 29.40 -24.55 5.54
C GLY A 96 29.12 -25.95 5.02
#